data_AF-A0A3Q8XQA7-F1
#
_entry.id   AF-A0A3Q8XQA7-F1
#
_cell.length_a   1.000
_cell.length_b   1.000
_cell.length_c   1.000
_cell.angle_alpha   90.00
_cell.angle_beta   90.00
_cell.angle_gamma   90.00
#
_symmetry.space_group_name_H-M   'P 1'
#
loop_
_entity.id
_entity.type
_entity.pdbx_description
1 polymer ?
#
loop_
_entity_poly.entity_id
_entity_poly.type
_entity_poly.pdbx_seq_one_letter_code
_entity_poly.pdbx_strand_id
1 'polypeptide(L)' 'MDKKTGSFRVRDGKGTERRVDEYHDLMASGALGMKHYILDDGRKVTHVEEGRYVIDITREELILIDEPEPA' A
#
# COMPACT_ATOMS: atom_id res chain seq x y z
N MET A 1 -15.61 3.28 -8.36
CA MET A 1 -15.07 1.91 -8.45
C MET A 1 -13.59 2.07 -8.33
N ASP A 2 -13.01 1.61 -7.22
CA ASP A 2 -11.59 1.78 -6.94
C ASP A 2 -10.80 1.07 -8.03
N LYS A 3 -10.00 1.83 -8.78
CA LYS A 3 -9.12 1.26 -9.79
C LYS A 3 -7.76 1.02 -9.16
N LYS A 4 -7.28 -0.21 -9.28
CA LYS A 4 -5.90 -0.55 -8.96
C LYS A 4 -4.97 0.28 -9.84
N THR A 5 -4.09 1.06 -9.23
CA THR A 5 -3.13 1.95 -9.89
C THR A 5 -1.71 1.39 -9.92
N GLY A 6 -1.39 0.43 -9.05
CA GLY A 6 -0.06 -0.16 -9.03
C GLY A 6 0.06 -1.32 -8.04
N SER A 7 1.23 -1.93 -8.02
CA SER A 7 1.61 -2.93 -7.03
C SER A 7 3.10 -2.85 -6.73
N PHE A 8 3.47 -3.06 -5.48
CA PHE A 8 4.87 -3.09 -5.04
C PHE A 8 5.09 -4.15 -3.95
N ARG A 9 6.35 -4.40 -3.59
CA ARG A 9 6.71 -5.38 -2.55
C ARG A 9 7.21 -4.69 -1.29
N VAL A 10 6.77 -5.19 -0.15
CA VAL A 10 7.22 -4.75 1.17
C VAL A 10 7.73 -5.94 1.98
N ARG A 11 8.65 -5.69 2.92
CA ARG A 11 9.23 -6.68 3.84
C ARG A 11 8.85 -6.35 5.27
N ASP A 12 8.47 -7.35 6.06
CA ASP A 12 8.33 -7.20 7.51
C ASP A 12 9.66 -7.36 8.25
N GLY A 13 9.68 -7.02 9.55
CA GLY A 13 10.87 -7.19 10.40
C GLY A 13 11.35 -8.64 10.59
N LYS A 14 10.60 -9.64 10.10
CA LYS A 14 10.98 -11.06 10.14
C LYS A 14 11.61 -11.52 8.80
N GLY A 15 11.70 -10.65 7.81
CA GLY A 15 12.24 -10.96 6.50
C GLY A 15 11.20 -11.49 5.50
N THR A 16 9.91 -11.52 5.87
CA THR A 16 8.85 -11.99 4.98
C THR A 16 8.49 -10.91 3.98
N GLU A 17 8.47 -11.25 2.69
CA GLU A 17 8.02 -10.35 1.63
C GLU A 17 6.52 -10.51 1.36
N ARG A 18 5.83 -9.39 1.14
CA ARG A 18 4.41 -9.35 0.79
C ARG A 18 4.16 -8.36 -0.34
N ARG A 19 3.14 -8.63 -1.17
CA ARG A 19 2.69 -7.71 -2.20
C ARG A 19 1.69 -6.71 -1.61
N VAL A 20 1.82 -5.46 -2.01
CA VAL A 20 0.84 -4.39 -1.75
C VAL A 20 0.28 -3.93 -3.09
N ASP A 21 -1.04 -3.77 -3.14
CA ASP A 21 -1.76 -3.18 -4.26
C ASP A 21 -2.21 -1.76 -3.89
N GLU A 22 -1.91 -0.80 -4.78
CA GLU A 22 -2.36 0.59 -4.67
C GLU A 22 -3.66 0.77 -5.47
N TYR A 23 -4.62 1.51 -4.90
CA TYR A 23 -5.88 1.87 -5.53
C TYR A 23 -6.11 3.38 -5.45
N HIS A 24 -6.71 3.95 -6.49
CA HIS A 24 -7.12 5.35 -6.54
C HIS A 24 -8.65 5.46 -6.61
N ASP A 25 -9.24 6.15 -5.63
CA ASP A 25 -10.66 6.46 -5.65
C ASP A 25 -10.90 7.75 -6.47
N LEU A 26 -11.30 7.56 -7.73
CA LEU A 26 -11.68 8.65 -8.64
C LEU A 26 -13.09 9.20 -8.34
N MET A 27 -13.90 8.52 -7.53
CA MET A 27 -15.32 8.87 -7.27
C MET A 27 -15.50 9.82 -6.08
N ALA A 28 -14.45 10.09 -5.29
CA ALA A 28 -14.39 11.25 -4.40
C ALA A 28 -14.18 12.53 -5.25
N SER A 29 -15.15 12.82 -6.12
CA SER A 29 -15.14 13.96 -7.04
C SER A 29 -15.14 15.27 -6.25
N GLY A 30 -13.97 15.88 -6.07
CA GLY A 30 -13.84 17.29 -5.70
C GLY A 30 -12.69 17.63 -4.77
N ALA A 31 -12.20 16.69 -3.95
CA ALA A 31 -11.11 17.01 -3.03
C ALA A 31 -10.23 15.78 -2.79
N LEU A 32 -9.04 15.81 -3.39
CA LEU A 32 -7.87 15.01 -3.02
C LEU A 32 -8.00 13.53 -3.38
N GLY A 33 -7.59 13.16 -4.60
CA GLY A 33 -7.46 11.76 -5.03
C GLY A 33 -6.66 10.93 -4.03
N MET A 34 -7.37 10.26 -3.12
CA MET A 34 -6.77 9.50 -2.04
C MET A 34 -6.28 8.16 -2.58
N LYS A 35 -5.07 7.80 -2.17
CA LYS A 35 -4.49 6.48 -2.44
C LYS A 35 -4.82 5.54 -1.29
N HIS A 36 -5.25 4.33 -1.64
CA HIS A 36 -5.47 3.24 -0.70
C HIS A 36 -4.49 2.11 -0.98
N TYR A 37 -3.99 1.47 0.07
CA TYR A 37 -3.01 0.40 -0.03
C TYR A 37 -3.51 -0.85 0.68
N ILE A 38 -3.47 -1.99 -0.01
CA ILE A 38 -4.00 -3.27 0.46
C ILE A 38 -2.96 -4.36 0.25
N LEU A 39 -2.69 -5.18 1.27
CA LEU A 39 -1.86 -6.37 1.15
C LEU A 39 -2.53 -7.45 0.32
N ASP A 40 -1.75 -8.39 -0.20
CA ASP A 40 -2.24 -9.60 -0.87
C ASP A 40 -3.24 -10.43 -0.04
N ASP A 41 -3.10 -10.42 1.28
CA ASP A 41 -4.03 -11.05 2.23
C ASP A 41 -5.27 -10.20 2.58
N GLY A 42 -5.43 -9.04 1.96
CA GLY A 42 -6.58 -8.15 2.11
C GLY A 42 -6.51 -7.17 3.29
N ARG A 43 -5.43 -7.19 4.09
CA ARG A 43 -5.24 -6.21 5.16
C ARG A 43 -4.92 -4.82 4.61
N LYS A 44 -5.46 -3.79 5.27
CA LYS A 44 -5.15 -2.39 4.97
C LYS A 44 -3.80 -1.99 5.53
N VAL A 45 -3.07 -1.22 4.75
CA VAL A 45 -1.80 -0.63 5.15
C VAL A 45 -1.84 0.87 4.91
N THR A 46 -1.28 1.62 5.84
CA THR A 46 -1.14 3.07 5.75
C THR A 46 0.31 3.43 5.47
N HIS A 47 0.55 4.27 4.47
CA HIS A 47 1.86 4.86 4.24
C HIS A 47 2.15 5.90 5.32
N VAL A 48 3.28 5.77 6.01
CA VAL A 48 3.63 6.63 7.16
C VAL A 48 4.72 7.64 6.80
N GLU A 49 5.81 7.14 6.22
CA GLU A 49 6.97 7.91 5.79
C GLU A 49 7.62 7.20 4.61
N GLU A 50 8.57 7.85 3.95
CA GLU A 50 9.20 7.39 2.71
C GLU A 50 9.63 5.91 2.78
N GLY A 51 8.93 5.06 2.01
CA GLY A 51 9.20 3.63 1.94
C GLY A 51 8.73 2.82 3.15
N ARG A 52 8.02 3.39 4.13
CA ARG A 52 7.48 2.68 5.29
C ARG A 52 5.96 2.67 5.33
N TYR A 53 5.43 1.49 5.61
CA TYR A 53 4.01 1.21 5.69
C TYR A 53 3.69 0.51 7.00
N VAL A 54 2.50 0.73 7.53
CA VAL A 54 2.05 0.10 8.77
C VAL A 54 0.72 -0.61 8.55
N ILE A 55 0.60 -1.84 9.02
CA ILE A 55 -0.67 -2.58 9.01
C ILE A 55 -1.61 -1.95 10.03
N ASP A 56 -2.78 -1.50 9.58
CA ASP A 56 -3.69 -0.69 10.41
C ASP A 56 -4.13 -1.40 11.70
N ILE A 57 -4.35 -2.71 11.64
CA ILE A 57 -4.87 -3.53 12.76
C ILE A 57 -3.77 -3.88 13.76
N THR A 58 -2.62 -4.38 13.28
CA THR A 58 -1.55 -4.92 14.13
C THR A 58 -0.47 -3.90 14.48
N ARG A 59 -0.44 -2.77 13.76
CA ARG A 59 0.65 -1.78 13.81
C ARG A 59 2.02 -2.34 13.46
N GLU A 60 2.06 -3.44 12.72
CA GLU A 60 3.31 -4.04 12.22
C GLU A 60 3.89 -3.17 11.10
N GLU A 61 5.19 -2.85 11.20
CA GLU A 61 5.93 -2.06 10.23
C GLU A 61 6.39 -2.92 9.04
N LEU A 62 6.27 -2.35 7.85
CA LEU A 62 6.64 -2.94 6.57
C LEU A 62 7.51 -1.95 5.79
N ILE A 63 8.58 -2.44 5.18
CA ILE A 63 9.56 -1.63 4.46
C ILE A 63 9.50 -1.96 2.97
N LEU A 64 9.40 -0.94 2.11
CA LEU A 64 9.46 -1.08 0.66
C LEU A 64 10.77 -1.75 0.23
N ILE A 65 10.67 -2.81 -0.58
CA ILE A 65 11.84 -3.55 -1.07
C ILE A 65 12.21 -3.08 -2.48
N ASP A 66 11.19 -2.83 -3.32
CA ASP A 66 11.32 -2.36 -4.69
C ASP A 66 10.22 -1.33 -4.97
N GLU A 67 10.59 -0.18 -5.53
CA GLU A 67 9.62 0.80 -6.03
C GLU A 67 8.84 0.18 -7.20
N PRO A 68 7.52 0.47 -7.30
CA PRO A 68 6.73 -0.05 -8.42
C PRO A 68 7.30 0.48 -9.74
N GLU A 69 7.62 -0.43 -10.67
CA GLU A 69 7.77 -0.03 -12.08
C GLU A 69 6.46 0.64 -12.51
N PRO A 70 6.50 1.85 -13.09
CA PRO A 70 5.29 2.50 -13.58
C PRO A 70 4.67 1.63 -14.68
N ALA A 71 3.42 1.23 -14.46
CA ALA A 71 2.62 0.46 -15.41
C ALA A 71 2.18 1.28 -16.62
#